data_AF-A0A961WAV4-F1
#
_entry.id   AF-A0A961WAV4-F1
#
_cell.length_a   1.000
_cell.length_b   1.000
_cell.length_c   1.000
_cell.angle_alpha   90.00
_cell.angle_beta   90.00
_cell.angle_gamma   90.00
#
_symmetry.space_group_name_H-M   'P 1'
#
loop_
_entity.id
_entity.type
_entity.pdbx_description
1 polymer ?
#
loop_
_entity_poly.entity_id
_entity_poly.type
_entity_poly.pdbx_seq_one_letter_code
_entity_poly.pdbx_strand_id
1 'polypeptide(L)'
;MSSIRVMRWVMLALMAAFGNVAAVTHQAQAASSSTGCLPGALRARLNQIRSKFGRVRIVSTHRPGARIAGSGRRSFHASCRAVDFVAPRGKYGAVVRWLKANHGGGVGTYSCGMHHIHIDNGPRVRFHHCVSASGRPYRTARRGRKGRRYANRNRRSGRRYSAWRGTRSSLGGRRARVRRVRHTRVARNGARSFETRRYLRSVTRNGA
;
A
#
# COMPACT_ATOMS: atom_id res chain seq x y z
N MET A 1 2.58 -85.94 -2.76
CA MET A 1 3.61 -85.09 -2.11
C MET A 1 3.85 -83.88 -2.99
N SER A 2 4.08 -82.72 -2.37
CA SER A 2 4.49 -81.43 -2.98
C SER A 2 3.37 -80.71 -3.76
N SER A 3 2.47 -79.92 -3.16
CA SER A 3 2.64 -78.86 -2.15
C SER A 3 3.67 -77.79 -2.56
N ILE A 4 3.15 -76.56 -2.69
CA ILE A 4 3.86 -75.27 -2.57
C ILE A 4 4.65 -74.81 -3.81
N ARG A 5 4.00 -74.41 -4.92
CA ARG A 5 4.52 -73.35 -5.83
C ARG A 5 3.44 -72.52 -6.55
N VAL A 6 2.16 -72.61 -6.18
CA VAL A 6 1.07 -71.85 -6.82
C VAL A 6 0.50 -70.81 -5.84
N MET A 7 1.33 -69.95 -5.26
CA MET A 7 0.80 -68.85 -4.45
C MET A 7 1.85 -67.76 -4.20
N ARG A 8 2.38 -67.13 -5.26
CA ARG A 8 3.21 -65.92 -5.09
C ARG A 8 3.18 -64.95 -6.26
N TRP A 9 2.10 -64.93 -7.04
CA TRP A 9 1.94 -64.03 -8.19
C TRP A 9 0.64 -63.20 -8.21
N VAL A 10 -0.12 -63.17 -7.12
CA VAL A 10 -1.36 -62.34 -7.06
C VAL A 10 -1.47 -61.55 -5.75
N MET A 11 -0.36 -61.31 -5.05
CA MET A 11 -0.36 -60.37 -3.92
C MET A 11 -0.34 -58.92 -4.44
N LEU A 12 -1.53 -58.31 -4.42
CA LEU A 12 -1.77 -56.88 -4.32
C LEU A 12 -1.20 -56.00 -5.45
N ALA A 13 -1.78 -56.13 -6.64
CA ALA A 13 -1.91 -55.03 -7.60
C ALA A 13 -3.17 -54.18 -7.31
N LEU A 14 -3.41 -53.88 -6.03
CA LEU A 14 -4.49 -53.02 -5.56
C LEU A 14 -3.90 -52.10 -4.49
N MET A 15 -4.16 -50.79 -4.57
CA MET A 15 -3.62 -49.71 -3.72
C MET A 15 -2.38 -48.97 -4.23
N ALA A 16 -2.38 -48.55 -5.50
CA ALA A 16 -1.57 -47.40 -5.93
C ALA A 16 -2.36 -46.49 -6.90
N ALA A 17 -3.59 -46.13 -6.53
CA ALA A 17 -4.40 -45.19 -7.30
C ALA A 17 -5.18 -44.24 -6.39
N PHE A 18 -4.53 -43.69 -5.35
CA PHE A 18 -5.00 -42.44 -4.77
C PHE A 18 -4.26 -41.31 -5.47
N GLY A 19 -5.03 -40.61 -6.29
CA GLY A 19 -4.56 -39.64 -7.26
C GLY A 19 -3.62 -38.61 -6.67
N ASN A 20 -2.61 -38.30 -7.47
CA ASN A 20 -1.91 -37.03 -7.40
C ASN A 20 -2.95 -35.92 -7.62
N VAL A 21 -3.62 -35.47 -6.57
CA VAL A 21 -4.26 -34.15 -6.57
C VAL A 21 -3.09 -33.18 -6.61
N ALA A 22 -2.65 -32.86 -7.82
CA ALA A 22 -1.70 -31.78 -8.05
C ALA A 22 -2.26 -30.57 -7.31
N ALA A 23 -1.56 -30.15 -6.25
CA ALA A 23 -1.87 -28.90 -5.58
C ALA A 23 -1.86 -27.84 -6.68
N VAL A 24 -3.05 -27.36 -7.07
CA VAL A 24 -3.20 -26.19 -7.92
C VAL A 24 -2.71 -25.04 -7.06
N THR A 25 -1.39 -24.86 -7.06
CA THR A 25 -0.78 -23.65 -6.56
C THR A 25 -1.35 -22.56 -7.47
N HIS A 26 -2.25 -21.74 -6.93
CA HIS A 26 -2.58 -20.46 -7.52
C HIS A 26 -1.26 -19.68 -7.52
N GLN A 27 -0.47 -19.85 -8.57
CA GLN A 27 0.68 -19.02 -8.84
C GLN A 27 0.11 -17.62 -8.97
N ALA A 28 0.24 -16.83 -7.91
CA ALA A 28 -0.09 -15.42 -7.95
C ALA A 28 0.75 -14.85 -9.09
N GLN A 29 0.11 -14.55 -10.22
CA GLN A 29 0.86 -14.14 -11.40
C GLN A 29 1.68 -12.90 -11.03
N ALA A 30 2.99 -12.97 -11.31
CA ALA A 30 3.94 -11.97 -10.89
C ALA A 30 3.61 -10.59 -11.49
N ALA A 31 3.93 -9.54 -10.74
CA ALA A 31 3.84 -8.18 -11.26
C ALA A 31 4.76 -8.01 -12.47
N SER A 32 4.24 -7.43 -13.56
CA SER A 32 5.00 -7.13 -14.77
C SER A 32 5.29 -5.63 -14.88
N SER A 33 6.43 -5.31 -15.48
CA SER A 33 6.81 -3.96 -15.93
C SER A 33 6.75 -3.80 -17.46
N SER A 34 6.35 -4.85 -18.18
CA SER A 34 6.21 -4.80 -19.63
C SER A 34 5.10 -3.85 -20.05
N THR A 35 5.35 -3.05 -21.09
CA THR A 35 4.35 -2.13 -21.64
C THR A 35 3.43 -2.78 -22.68
N GLY A 36 3.64 -4.05 -23.03
CA GLY A 36 2.93 -4.74 -24.12
C GLY A 36 1.43 -4.83 -23.92
N CYS A 37 0.95 -5.02 -22.69
CA CYS A 37 -0.49 -5.11 -22.40
C CYS A 37 -1.17 -3.75 -22.21
N LEU A 38 -0.43 -2.64 -22.24
CA LEU A 38 -1.01 -1.31 -22.00
C LEU A 38 -1.91 -0.90 -23.18
N PRO A 39 -3.10 -0.34 -22.91
CA PRO A 39 -3.93 0.32 -23.91
C PRO A 39 -3.12 1.32 -24.76
N GLY A 40 -3.47 1.43 -26.05
CA GLY A 40 -2.77 2.30 -27.00
C GLY A 40 -2.63 3.74 -26.50
N ALA A 41 -3.69 4.30 -25.90
CA ALA A 41 -3.67 5.64 -25.32
C ALA A 41 -2.63 5.83 -24.20
N LEU A 42 -2.41 4.81 -23.35
CA LEU A 42 -1.39 4.89 -22.29
C LEU A 42 0.02 4.77 -22.86
N ARG A 43 0.23 3.89 -23.84
CA ARG A 43 1.51 3.79 -24.56
C ARG A 43 1.85 5.11 -25.26
N ALA A 44 0.87 5.71 -25.95
CA ALA A 44 1.02 7.02 -26.58
C ALA A 44 1.37 8.11 -25.55
N ARG A 45 0.70 8.12 -24.38
CA ARG A 45 1.03 9.09 -23.31
C ARG A 45 2.44 8.92 -22.78
N LEU A 46 2.91 7.69 -22.58
CA LEU A 46 4.31 7.41 -22.19
C LEU A 46 5.29 7.89 -23.25
N ASN A 47 4.98 7.71 -24.54
CA ASN A 47 5.82 8.20 -25.63
C ASN A 47 5.88 9.72 -25.66
N GLN A 48 4.76 10.42 -25.48
CA GLN A 48 4.74 11.89 -25.36
C GLN A 48 5.60 12.38 -24.18
N ILE A 49 5.56 11.70 -23.03
CA ILE A 49 6.43 12.02 -21.90
C ILE A 49 7.90 11.83 -22.29
N ARG A 50 8.24 10.71 -22.95
CA ARG A 50 9.60 10.40 -23.40
C ARG A 50 10.12 11.47 -24.34
N SER A 51 9.33 11.86 -25.33
CA SER A 51 9.69 12.90 -26.30
C SER A 51 9.85 14.27 -25.64
N LYS A 52 8.97 14.64 -24.69
CA LYS A 52 8.98 15.99 -24.09
C LYS A 52 9.99 16.16 -22.95
N PHE A 53 10.24 15.11 -22.17
CA PHE A 53 11.00 15.21 -20.93
C PHE A 53 12.20 14.27 -20.85
N GLY A 54 12.30 13.29 -21.75
CA GLY A 54 13.36 12.28 -21.76
C GLY A 54 12.91 10.91 -21.23
N ARG A 55 13.86 9.96 -21.21
CA ARG A 55 13.60 8.54 -20.92
C ARG A 55 13.00 8.33 -19.52
N VAL A 56 11.89 7.59 -19.46
CA VAL A 56 11.25 7.15 -18.20
C VAL A 56 11.65 5.73 -17.84
N ARG A 57 11.64 5.40 -16.55
CA ARG A 57 11.80 4.03 -16.06
C ARG A 57 10.46 3.46 -15.61
N ILE A 58 10.00 2.39 -16.25
CA ILE A 58 8.76 1.71 -15.85
C ILE A 58 9.00 0.93 -14.56
N VAL A 59 8.09 1.09 -13.59
CA VAL A 59 8.12 0.40 -12.30
C VAL A 59 7.15 -0.77 -12.31
N SER A 60 5.90 -0.54 -12.72
CA SER A 60 4.91 -1.60 -12.84
C SER A 60 3.81 -1.25 -13.83
N THR A 61 3.23 -2.25 -14.49
CA THR A 61 2.12 -2.10 -15.44
C THR A 61 0.98 -3.05 -15.07
N HIS A 62 1.26 -4.35 -15.00
CA HIS A 62 0.25 -5.37 -14.72
C HIS A 62 0.52 -6.05 -13.37
N ARG A 63 -0.49 -6.10 -12.51
CA ARG A 63 -0.47 -6.80 -11.22
C ARG A 63 -1.76 -7.62 -11.12
N PRO A 64 -1.78 -8.85 -11.65
CA PRO A 64 -2.96 -9.72 -11.62
C PRO A 64 -3.58 -9.80 -10.22
N GLY A 65 -4.90 -9.63 -10.16
CA GLY A 65 -5.63 -9.66 -8.88
C GLY A 65 -5.44 -8.44 -7.96
N ALA A 66 -4.67 -7.42 -8.35
CA ALA A 66 -4.42 -6.26 -7.50
C ALA A 66 -5.71 -5.53 -7.09
N ARG A 67 -5.77 -5.16 -5.80
CA ARG A 67 -6.88 -4.40 -5.22
C ARG A 67 -6.37 -3.13 -4.57
N ILE A 68 -7.21 -2.11 -4.55
CA ILE A 68 -6.93 -0.82 -3.92
C ILE A 68 -7.05 -1.01 -2.41
N ALA A 69 -5.99 -0.69 -1.67
CA ALA A 69 -5.98 -0.78 -0.21
C ALA A 69 -7.12 0.06 0.41
N GLY A 70 -7.74 -0.46 1.48
CA GLY A 70 -8.85 0.19 2.17
C GLY A 70 -10.21 -0.04 1.51
N SER A 71 -10.36 0.23 0.22
CA SER A 71 -11.65 0.04 -0.47
C SER A 71 -11.90 -1.37 -0.96
N GLY A 72 -10.85 -2.16 -1.14
CA GLY A 72 -10.95 -3.49 -1.73
C GLY A 72 -11.46 -3.47 -3.17
N ARG A 73 -11.54 -2.33 -3.86
CA ARG A 73 -11.93 -2.28 -5.28
C ARG A 73 -10.81 -2.84 -6.17
N ARG A 74 -11.16 -3.41 -7.32
CA ARG A 74 -10.15 -3.89 -8.28
C ARG A 74 -9.31 -2.71 -8.79
N SER A 75 -7.98 -2.85 -8.75
CA SER A 75 -7.05 -1.84 -9.25
C SER A 75 -7.01 -1.84 -10.78
N PHE A 76 -6.74 -0.70 -11.40
CA PHE A 76 -6.45 -0.64 -12.84
C PHE A 76 -5.19 -1.42 -13.22
N HIS A 77 -4.25 -1.64 -12.29
CA HIS A 77 -3.13 -2.55 -12.54
C HIS A 77 -3.57 -4.00 -12.70
N ALA A 78 -4.73 -4.41 -12.17
CA ALA A 78 -5.21 -5.79 -12.31
C ALA A 78 -5.69 -6.14 -13.72
N SER A 79 -5.87 -5.13 -14.58
CA SER A 79 -6.30 -5.29 -15.97
C SER A 79 -5.37 -4.57 -16.95
N CYS A 80 -4.12 -4.31 -16.56
CA CYS A 80 -3.10 -3.59 -17.34
C CYS A 80 -3.56 -2.21 -17.86
N ARG A 81 -4.43 -1.56 -17.09
CA ARG A 81 -5.01 -0.24 -17.38
C ARG A 81 -4.31 0.90 -16.64
N ALA A 82 -3.16 0.62 -16.05
CA ALA A 82 -2.36 1.57 -15.30
C ALA A 82 -0.87 1.32 -15.47
N VAL A 83 -0.07 2.36 -15.23
CA VAL A 83 1.39 2.28 -15.22
C VAL A 83 1.95 3.18 -14.13
N ASP A 84 2.87 2.60 -13.36
CA ASP A 84 3.73 3.28 -12.41
C ASP A 84 5.11 3.46 -13.08
N PHE A 85 5.65 4.68 -13.08
CA PHE A 85 6.95 4.96 -13.68
C PHE A 85 7.70 6.07 -12.93
N VAL A 86 9.02 6.07 -13.05
CA VAL A 86 9.89 7.14 -12.55
C VAL A 86 10.16 8.11 -13.70
N ALA A 87 9.88 9.39 -13.44
CA ALA A 87 10.18 10.48 -14.35
C ALA A 87 11.69 10.66 -14.55
N PRO A 88 12.12 11.33 -15.64
CA PRO A 88 13.52 11.69 -15.83
C PRO A 88 14.07 12.49 -14.64
N ARG A 89 15.37 12.34 -14.36
CA ARG A 89 16.04 12.99 -13.22
C ARG A 89 15.81 14.51 -13.28
N GLY A 90 15.40 15.10 -12.15
CA GLY A 90 15.10 16.54 -12.07
C GLY A 90 13.80 17.00 -12.75
N LYS A 91 13.07 16.12 -13.46
CA LYS A 91 11.86 16.49 -14.23
C LYS A 91 10.55 16.06 -13.58
N TYR A 92 10.58 15.44 -12.39
CA TYR A 92 9.40 14.92 -11.70
C TYR A 92 8.25 15.93 -11.63
N GLY A 93 8.50 17.14 -11.11
CA GLY A 93 7.47 18.18 -10.97
C GLY A 93 6.90 18.65 -12.31
N ALA A 94 7.75 18.76 -13.33
CA ALA A 94 7.33 19.18 -14.68
C ALA A 94 6.42 18.14 -15.33
N VAL A 95 6.79 16.85 -15.25
CA VAL A 95 5.98 15.74 -15.77
C VAL A 95 4.63 15.66 -15.04
N VAL A 96 4.60 15.78 -13.71
CA VAL A 96 3.35 15.77 -12.93
C VAL A 96 2.44 16.92 -13.33
N ARG A 97 2.96 18.15 -13.42
CA ARG A 97 2.16 19.31 -13.83
C ARG A 97 1.57 19.11 -15.23
N TRP A 98 2.39 18.67 -16.18
CA TRP A 98 1.95 18.41 -17.54
C TRP A 98 0.88 17.31 -17.60
N LEU A 99 1.06 16.20 -16.86
CA LEU A 99 0.07 15.13 -16.79
C LEU A 99 -1.25 15.59 -16.17
N LYS A 100 -1.21 16.39 -15.10
CA LYS A 100 -2.43 16.92 -14.47
C LYS A 100 -3.29 17.71 -15.45
N ALA A 101 -2.66 18.48 -16.34
CA ALA A 101 -3.32 19.23 -17.39
C ALA A 101 -3.76 18.33 -18.57
N ASN A 102 -2.86 17.47 -19.06
CA ASN A 102 -3.00 16.84 -20.38
C ASN A 102 -3.53 15.39 -20.36
N HIS A 103 -3.54 14.71 -19.20
CA HIS A 103 -3.97 13.31 -19.11
C HIS A 103 -5.43 13.17 -18.66
N GLY A 104 -6.22 12.48 -19.49
CA GLY A 104 -7.66 12.30 -19.28
C GLY A 104 -8.03 11.41 -18.08
N GLY A 105 -7.22 10.39 -17.79
CA GLY A 105 -7.49 9.45 -16.70
C GLY A 105 -6.85 9.85 -15.37
N GLY A 106 -6.72 8.89 -14.45
CA GLY A 106 -6.15 9.13 -13.14
C GLY A 106 -4.66 9.49 -13.19
N VAL A 107 -4.25 10.40 -12.29
CA VAL A 107 -2.84 10.79 -12.10
C VAL A 107 -2.53 10.78 -10.60
N GLY A 108 -1.65 9.86 -10.21
CA GLY A 108 -1.18 9.68 -8.85
C GLY A 108 0.29 10.03 -8.70
N THR A 109 0.67 10.45 -7.50
CA THR A 109 2.06 10.75 -7.16
C THR A 109 2.47 10.08 -5.87
N TYR A 110 3.67 9.51 -5.84
CA TYR A 110 4.23 8.85 -4.67
C TYR A 110 5.51 9.55 -4.22
N SER A 111 5.61 9.84 -2.93
CA SER A 111 6.72 10.57 -2.30
C SER A 111 7.23 9.87 -1.03
N CYS A 112 8.20 10.52 -0.37
CA CYS A 112 8.87 10.09 0.86
C CYS A 112 9.86 8.95 0.63
N GLY A 113 9.43 7.69 0.71
CA GLY A 113 10.26 6.52 0.47
C GLY A 113 10.14 5.95 -0.94
N MET A 114 9.19 6.45 -1.74
CA MET A 114 9.03 6.11 -3.16
C MET A 114 9.00 7.39 -3.98
N HIS A 115 9.41 7.31 -5.24
CA HIS A 115 9.43 8.43 -6.18
C HIS A 115 8.96 7.99 -7.57
N HIS A 116 7.69 7.64 -7.70
CA HIS A 116 7.08 7.27 -8.97
C HIS A 116 5.74 8.00 -9.18
N ILE A 117 5.35 8.07 -10.44
CA ILE A 117 4.11 8.66 -10.92
C ILE A 117 3.23 7.51 -11.39
N HIS A 118 1.95 7.59 -11.07
CA HIS A 118 0.92 6.67 -11.53
C HIS A 118 0.05 7.35 -12.57
N ILE A 119 -0.25 6.67 -13.68
CA ILE A 119 -1.31 7.06 -14.60
C ILE A 119 -2.16 5.85 -14.98
N ASP A 120 -3.46 6.08 -15.16
CA ASP A 120 -4.43 5.06 -15.59
C ASP A 120 -5.40 5.65 -16.64
N ASN A 121 -6.19 4.80 -17.29
CA ASN A 121 -7.26 5.22 -18.22
C ASN A 121 -8.66 5.12 -17.59
N GLY A 122 -8.78 5.28 -16.28
CA GLY A 122 -10.01 5.38 -15.53
C GLY A 122 -10.53 6.82 -15.40
N PRO A 123 -11.37 7.10 -14.38
CA PRO A 123 -11.85 8.45 -14.10
C PRO A 123 -10.72 9.46 -13.83
N ARG A 124 -10.97 10.74 -14.11
CA ARG A 124 -9.99 11.82 -13.90
C ARG A 124 -9.79 12.16 -12.42
N VAL A 125 -9.08 11.29 -11.70
CA VAL A 125 -8.74 11.49 -10.28
C VAL A 125 -7.32 12.00 -10.09
N ARG A 126 -7.07 12.75 -9.02
CA ARG A 126 -5.75 13.26 -8.65
C ARG A 126 -5.46 12.89 -7.20
N PHE A 127 -4.34 12.20 -6.97
CA PHE A 127 -4.00 11.75 -5.62
C PHE A 127 -2.50 11.83 -5.34
N HIS A 128 -2.17 11.84 -4.05
CA HIS A 128 -0.81 11.88 -3.55
C HIS A 128 -0.64 10.95 -2.36
N HIS A 129 0.41 10.13 -2.38
CA HIS A 129 0.74 9.21 -1.30
C HIS A 129 2.19 9.39 -0.84
N CYS A 130 2.38 9.74 0.43
CA CYS A 130 3.67 9.67 1.11
C CYS A 130 3.81 8.30 1.78
N VAL A 131 4.62 7.42 1.19
CA VAL A 131 4.79 6.02 1.62
C VAL A 131 6.27 5.70 1.84
N SER A 132 6.59 4.70 2.66
CA SER A 132 7.95 4.17 2.77
C SER A 132 8.37 3.43 1.50
N ALA A 133 9.66 3.09 1.38
CA ALA A 133 10.18 2.30 0.26
C ALA A 133 9.44 0.96 0.04
N SER A 134 8.86 0.41 1.11
CA SER A 134 8.01 -0.79 1.07
C SER A 134 6.51 -0.53 0.83
N GLY A 135 6.12 0.68 0.43
CA GLY A 135 4.72 1.02 0.12
C GLY A 135 3.80 1.23 1.33
N ARG A 136 4.32 1.21 2.56
CA ARG A 136 3.51 1.45 3.78
C ARG A 136 3.31 2.95 4.02
N PRO A 137 2.17 3.40 4.58
CA PRO A 137 2.00 4.80 4.95
C PRO A 137 3.18 5.29 5.81
N TYR A 138 3.81 6.41 5.42
CA TYR A 138 5.08 6.84 6.00
C TYR A 138 4.98 7.09 7.52
N ARG A 139 3.84 7.61 7.99
CA ARG A 139 3.57 7.80 9.43
C ARG A 139 3.66 6.50 10.22
N THR A 140 3.07 5.41 9.70
CA THR A 140 3.11 4.08 10.30
C THR A 140 4.52 3.49 10.25
N ALA A 141 5.23 3.68 9.13
CA ALA A 141 6.62 3.22 8.99
C ALA A 141 7.57 3.87 10.01
N ARG A 142 7.44 5.18 10.26
CA ARG A 142 8.26 5.91 11.26
C ARG A 142 8.01 5.42 12.68
N ARG A 143 6.74 5.17 13.05
CA ARG A 143 6.38 4.59 14.36
C ARG A 143 6.96 3.19 14.55
N GLY A 144 6.86 2.31 13.55
CA GLY A 144 7.48 0.98 13.59
C GLY A 144 9.00 1.01 13.76
N ARG A 145 9.69 1.95 13.09
CA ARG A 145 11.14 2.15 13.25
C ARG A 145 11.51 2.61 14.67
N LYS A 146 10.76 3.54 15.26
CA LYS A 146 10.97 3.96 16.65
C LYS A 146 10.76 2.79 17.62
N GLY A 147 9.65 2.05 17.49
CA GLY A 147 9.37 0.88 18.33
C GLY A 147 10.47 -0.18 18.27
N ARG A 148 10.98 -0.50 17.07
CA ARG A 148 12.11 -1.42 16.90
C ARG A 148 13.39 -0.91 17.55
N ARG A 149 13.69 0.40 17.46
CA ARG A 149 14.85 1.00 18.14
C ARG A 149 14.74 0.91 19.66
N TYR A 150 13.57 1.19 20.24
CA TYR A 150 13.33 1.01 21.68
C TYR A 150 13.50 -0.46 22.10
N ALA A 151 12.91 -1.40 21.36
CA ALA A 151 13.04 -2.83 21.65
C ALA A 151 14.49 -3.32 21.56
N ASN A 152 15.25 -2.88 20.54
CA ASN A 152 16.65 -3.25 20.39
C ASN A 152 17.53 -2.61 21.48
N ARG A 153 17.26 -1.34 21.86
CA ARG A 153 17.91 -0.69 23.01
C ARG A 153 17.68 -1.47 24.31
N ASN A 154 16.45 -1.90 24.59
CA ASN A 154 16.14 -2.68 25.80
C ASN A 154 16.79 -4.07 25.80
N ARG A 155 16.89 -4.73 24.64
CA ARG A 155 17.62 -6.00 24.51
C ARG A 155 19.12 -5.83 24.76
N ARG A 156 19.72 -4.76 24.23
CA ARG A 156 21.15 -4.45 24.43
C ARG A 156 21.46 -3.97 25.84
N SER A 157 20.55 -3.24 26.50
CA SER A 157 20.73 -2.76 27.87
C SER A 157 20.41 -3.78 28.94
N GLY A 158 20.15 -5.05 28.57
CA GLY A 158 19.81 -6.11 29.52
C GLY A 158 18.50 -5.89 30.30
N ARG A 159 17.71 -4.86 29.96
CA ARG A 159 16.42 -4.57 30.59
C ARG A 159 15.37 -5.54 30.07
N ARG A 160 15.46 -6.80 30.52
CA ARG A 160 14.31 -7.71 30.56
C ARG A 160 13.35 -7.12 31.59
N TYR A 161 12.21 -6.61 31.15
CA TYR A 161 11.08 -6.51 32.08
C TYR A 161 10.82 -7.94 32.55
N SER A 162 11.01 -8.17 33.85
CA SER A 162 10.57 -9.38 34.52
C SER A 162 9.10 -9.58 34.12
N ALA A 163 8.86 -10.63 33.33
CA ALA A 163 7.53 -11.16 33.15
C ALA A 163 6.98 -11.38 34.56
N TRP A 164 5.83 -10.76 34.84
CA TRP A 164 5.15 -10.83 36.12
C TRP A 164 4.75 -12.29 36.36
N ARG A 165 5.67 -13.06 36.97
CA ARG A 165 5.43 -14.41 37.47
C ARG A 165 4.93 -14.25 38.90
N GLY A 166 3.66 -13.90 39.03
CA GLY A 166 2.95 -13.86 40.30
C GLY A 166 2.13 -15.12 40.48
N THR A 167 2.77 -16.26 40.75
CA THR A 167 2.11 -17.38 41.43
C THR A 167 2.12 -17.08 42.92
N ARG A 168 0.97 -16.71 43.49
CA ARG A 168 0.62 -17.04 44.87
C ARG A 168 -0.89 -17.07 45.04
N SER A 169 -1.37 -18.28 45.20
CA SER A 169 -2.63 -18.72 45.75
C SER A 169 -2.83 -18.17 47.17
N SER A 170 -3.98 -17.54 47.43
CA SER A 170 -4.76 -17.73 48.66
C SER A 170 -6.06 -16.90 48.62
N LEU A 171 -7.17 -17.62 48.81
CA LEU A 171 -8.37 -17.23 49.59
C LEU A 171 -9.11 -15.94 49.24
N GLY A 172 -10.39 -16.12 48.89
CA GLY A 172 -11.49 -15.37 49.49
C GLY A 172 -11.80 -14.01 48.89
N GLY A 173 -13.00 -13.88 48.32
CA GLY A 173 -13.44 -12.65 47.68
C GLY A 173 -13.72 -11.49 48.63
N ARG A 174 -13.83 -10.29 48.05
CA ARG A 174 -14.89 -9.31 48.29
C ARG A 174 -14.71 -8.14 47.32
N ARG A 175 -15.84 -7.74 46.74
CA ARG A 175 -16.01 -6.63 45.81
C ARG A 175 -15.54 -5.32 46.45
N ALA A 176 -14.72 -4.53 45.76
CA ALA A 176 -14.50 -3.13 46.07
C ALA A 176 -14.80 -2.27 44.83
N ARG A 177 -15.93 -1.56 44.89
CA ARG A 177 -16.25 -0.43 44.00
C ARG A 177 -15.15 0.61 44.13
N VAL A 178 -14.53 1.02 43.04
CA VAL A 178 -13.74 2.26 43.01
C VAL A 178 -14.45 3.31 42.16
N ARG A 179 -14.73 4.42 42.83
CA ARG A 179 -15.47 5.59 42.37
C ARG A 179 -14.84 6.22 41.13
N ARG A 180 -15.69 6.56 40.18
CA ARG A 180 -15.40 7.37 39.00
C ARG A 180 -15.20 8.83 39.44
N VAL A 181 -13.96 9.30 39.54
CA VAL A 181 -13.67 10.74 39.69
C VAL A 181 -13.56 11.34 38.29
N ARG A 182 -14.57 12.12 37.91
CA ARG A 182 -14.54 13.00 36.73
C ARG A 182 -13.73 14.24 37.10
N HIS A 183 -12.56 14.42 36.50
CA HIS A 183 -11.93 15.73 36.43
C HIS A 183 -12.42 16.47 35.18
N THR A 184 -13.30 17.43 35.40
CA THR A 184 -13.59 18.52 34.48
C THR A 184 -12.34 19.37 34.31
N ARG A 185 -11.82 19.50 33.08
CA ARG A 185 -10.91 20.59 32.71
C ARG A 185 -11.70 21.63 31.92
N VAL A 186 -11.88 22.76 32.58
CA VAL A 186 -12.33 24.04 32.05
C VAL A 186 -11.36 24.49 30.96
N ALA A 187 -11.84 24.62 29.73
CA ALA A 187 -11.13 25.33 28.66
C ALA A 187 -11.61 26.79 28.67
N ARG A 188 -10.74 27.71 29.10
CA ARG A 188 -10.93 29.15 28.93
C ARG A 188 -10.32 29.59 27.60
N ASN A 189 -11.21 30.11 26.75
CA ASN A 189 -11.12 31.16 25.73
C ASN A 189 -9.75 31.65 25.22
N GLY A 190 -9.65 31.75 23.89
CA GLY A 190 -8.60 32.50 23.20
C GLY A 190 -8.78 32.55 21.69
N ALA A 191 -9.98 32.92 21.20
CA ALA A 191 -10.21 33.25 19.79
C ALA A 191 -10.36 34.77 19.64
N ARG A 192 -9.31 35.43 19.15
CA ARG A 192 -9.35 36.74 18.49
C ARG A 192 -8.76 36.51 17.09
N SER A 193 -9.61 36.54 16.06
CA SER A 193 -9.89 37.72 15.23
C SER A 193 -8.79 37.96 14.18
N PHE A 194 -9.05 37.51 12.95
CA PHE A 194 -8.56 38.13 11.72
C PHE A 194 -9.67 38.05 10.67
N GLU A 195 -10.64 38.93 10.90
CA GLU A 195 -11.29 39.80 9.91
C GLU A 195 -10.80 39.63 8.45
N THR A 196 -11.62 38.99 7.62
CA THR A 196 -11.56 39.14 6.16
C THR A 196 -12.63 40.15 5.75
N ARG A 197 -12.23 41.43 5.72
CA ARG A 197 -13.02 42.49 5.10
C ARG A 197 -13.02 42.34 3.58
N ARG A 198 -14.21 42.54 3.04
CA ARG A 198 -14.50 42.94 1.66
C ARG A 198 -13.44 43.88 1.09
N TYR A 199 -12.93 43.55 -0.09
CA TYR A 199 -12.52 44.54 -1.08
C TYR A 199 -12.86 44.00 -2.47
N LEU A 200 -14.12 44.16 -2.86
CA LEU A 200 -14.59 44.07 -4.24
C LEU A 200 -15.40 45.35 -4.51
N ARG A 201 -14.73 46.37 -5.03
CA ARG A 201 -15.34 47.33 -5.96
C ARG A 201 -14.26 48.09 -6.75
N SER A 202 -14.40 47.98 -8.07
CA SER A 202 -14.15 49.00 -9.11
C SER A 202 -12.76 49.63 -9.24
N VAL A 203 -12.01 49.23 -10.29
CA VAL A 203 -11.48 50.05 -11.41
C VAL A 203 -10.95 49.02 -12.44
N THR A 204 -11.67 48.73 -13.53
CA THR A 204 -11.36 49.27 -14.86
C THR A 204 -12.58 49.11 -15.78
N ARG A 205 -13.36 50.17 -15.88
CA ARG A 205 -13.99 50.57 -17.15
C ARG A 205 -13.21 51.80 -17.63
N ASN A 206 -12.99 51.86 -18.95
CA ASN A 206 -12.48 52.96 -19.76
C ASN A 206 -10.96 52.99 -20.02
N GLY A 207 -10.60 52.68 -21.27
CA GLY A 207 -9.29 52.93 -21.85
C GLY A 207 -9.08 52.23 -23.20
N ALA A 208 -9.73 52.76 -24.25
CA ALA A 208 -9.59 52.51 -25.69
C ALA A 208 -10.19 51.20 -26.26
#